data_AF-A0A9D6Z5B2-F1
#
_entry.id   AF-A0A9D6Z5B2-F1
#
_cell.length_a   1.000
_cell.length_b   1.000
_cell.length_c   1.000
_cell.angle_alpha   90.00
_cell.angle_beta   90.00
_cell.angle_gamma   90.00
#
_symmetry.space_group_name_H-M   'P 1'
#
loop_
_entity.id
_entity.type
_entity.pdbx_description
1 polymer ?
#
loop_
_entity_poly.entity_id
_entity_poly.type
_entity_poly.pdbx_seq_one_letter_code
_entity_poly.pdbx_strand_id
1 'polypeptide(L)'
;MIPEAIYYFTSHELGESDLAMGVGCMEFVDAAASGVLYTCDPLGSACRHMLVNSVFGLGSYLVEGELTPDVFHISREDGSILFESRADKPVQLRMA
;
A
#
# COMPACT_ATOMS: atom_id res chain seq x y z
N MET A 1 -3.21 23.69 -8.88
CA MET A 1 -3.72 22.69 -7.93
C MET A 1 -4.90 21.99 -8.58
N ILE A 2 -4.99 20.66 -8.48
CA ILE A 2 -6.11 19.90 -9.08
C ILE A 2 -7.44 20.23 -8.38
N PRO A 3 -8.60 20.21 -9.08
CA PRO A 3 -9.90 20.60 -8.51
C PRO A 3 -10.26 19.86 -7.21
N GLU A 4 -9.94 18.57 -7.13
CA GLU A 4 -10.21 17.70 -5.99
C GLU A 4 -9.50 18.18 -4.72
N ALA A 5 -8.26 18.65 -4.86
CA ALA A 5 -7.48 19.18 -3.74
C ALA A 5 -8.07 20.50 -3.22
N ILE A 6 -8.52 21.39 -4.11
CA ILE A 6 -9.16 22.67 -3.73
C ILE A 6 -10.44 22.41 -2.90
N TYR A 7 -11.27 21.46 -3.33
CA TYR A 7 -12.47 21.07 -2.60
C TYR A 7 -12.14 20.48 -1.22
N TYR A 8 -11.13 19.61 -1.12
CA TYR A 8 -10.70 19.05 0.16
C TYR A 8 -10.28 20.13 1.15
N PHE A 9 -9.43 21.07 0.72
CA PHE A 9 -8.98 22.18 1.59
C PHE A 9 -10.15 23.06 2.05
N THR A 10 -11.05 23.40 1.13
CA THR A 10 -12.21 24.25 1.43
C THR A 10 -13.17 23.57 2.41
N SER A 11 -13.38 22.25 2.26
CA SER A 11 -14.27 21.48 3.14
C SER A 11 -13.70 21.17 4.52
N HIS A 12 -12.38 21.25 4.69
CA HIS A 12 -11.68 21.01 5.97
C HIS A 12 -11.15 22.30 6.63
N GLU A 13 -11.55 23.48 6.12
CA GLU A 13 -11.16 24.81 6.65
C GLU A 13 -9.63 25.02 6.77
N LEU A 14 -8.86 24.37 5.90
CA LEU A 14 -7.40 24.45 5.91
C LEU A 14 -6.94 25.75 5.23
N GLY A 15 -6.03 26.48 5.88
CA GLY A 15 -5.54 27.77 5.41
C GLY A 15 -4.39 27.66 4.40
N GLU A 16 -4.10 28.74 3.67
CA GLU A 16 -2.97 28.75 2.72
C GLU A 16 -1.61 28.49 3.39
N SER A 17 -1.47 28.84 4.68
CA SER A 17 -0.28 28.55 5.49
C SER A 17 -0.06 27.06 5.74
N ASP A 18 -1.11 26.23 5.62
CA ASP A 18 -1.05 24.78 5.82
C ASP A 18 -0.66 24.02 4.54
N LEU A 19 -0.48 24.73 3.41
CA LEU A 19 -0.25 24.15 2.08
C LEU A 19 1.22 23.81 1.79
N ALA A 20 2.16 24.09 2.71
CA ALA A 20 3.57 23.83 2.48
C ALA A 20 3.82 22.30 2.35
N MET A 21 4.06 21.83 1.12
CA MET A 21 4.31 20.42 0.82
C MET A 21 5.78 20.18 0.49
N GLY A 22 6.43 19.30 1.24
CA GLY A 22 7.78 18.83 0.96
C GLY A 22 7.81 17.80 -0.18
N VAL A 23 8.90 17.77 -0.95
CA VAL A 23 9.14 16.76 -1.97
C VAL A 23 10.17 15.76 -1.45
N GLY A 24 9.77 14.50 -1.30
CA GLY A 24 10.67 13.40 -0.99
C GLY A 24 11.27 12.82 -2.26
N CYS A 25 12.60 12.78 -2.35
CA CYS A 25 13.32 12.11 -3.43
C CYS A 25 13.89 10.79 -2.89
N MET A 26 13.47 9.67 -3.48
CA MET A 26 13.96 8.34 -3.16
C MET A 26 14.48 7.66 -4.42
N GLU A 27 15.49 6.82 -4.27
CA GLU A 27 15.99 5.99 -5.37
C GLU A 27 15.00 4.88 -5.71
N PHE A 28 14.85 4.57 -6.99
CA PHE A 28 14.02 3.46 -7.44
C PHE A 28 14.74 2.13 -7.20
N VAL A 29 14.00 1.13 -6.73
CA VAL A 29 14.51 -0.23 -6.51
C VAL A 29 13.99 -1.13 -7.62
N ASP A 30 14.87 -1.93 -8.23
CA ASP A 30 14.49 -3.00 -9.14
C ASP A 30 13.88 -4.17 -8.33
N ALA A 31 12.58 -4.07 -8.07
CA ALA A 31 11.87 -4.98 -7.19
C ALA A 31 11.38 -6.22 -7.95
N ALA A 32 11.78 -7.41 -7.50
CA ALA A 32 11.20 -8.67 -7.98
C ALA A 32 9.74 -8.84 -7.51
N ALA A 33 9.42 -8.32 -6.33
CA ALA A 33 8.09 -8.27 -5.77
C ALA A 33 7.95 -7.03 -4.88
N SER A 34 6.73 -6.57 -4.72
CA SER A 34 6.38 -5.41 -3.88
C SER A 34 5.04 -5.65 -3.21
N GLY A 35 4.73 -4.83 -2.21
CA GLY A 35 3.55 -5.07 -1.38
C GLY A 35 3.24 -3.97 -0.40
N VAL A 36 2.14 -4.17 0.33
CA VAL A 36 1.73 -3.34 1.47
C VAL A 36 1.61 -4.25 2.69
N LEU A 37 2.20 -3.80 3.80
CA LEU A 37 2.09 -4.44 5.11
C LEU A 37 1.21 -3.59 6.02
N TYR A 38 0.16 -4.21 6.56
CA TYR A 38 -0.57 -3.71 7.71
C TYR A 38 -0.10 -4.47 8.94
N THR A 39 0.55 -3.76 9.87
CA THR A 39 1.03 -4.34 11.15
C THR A 39 -0.11 -4.75 12.07
N CYS A 40 -1.30 -4.20 11.82
CA CYS A 40 -2.57 -4.61 12.41
C CYS A 40 -3.55 -4.79 11.26
N ASP A 41 -4.21 -5.95 11.18
CA ASP A 41 -5.32 -6.12 10.24
C ASP A 41 -6.42 -5.07 10.52
N PRO A 42 -6.72 -4.17 9.55
CA PRO A 42 -7.72 -3.12 9.74
C PRO A 42 -9.14 -3.65 9.91
N LEU A 43 -9.43 -4.88 9.48
CA LEU A 43 -10.72 -5.54 9.66
C LEU A 43 -10.77 -6.40 10.94
N GLY A 44 -9.61 -6.73 11.50
CA GLY A 44 -9.47 -7.60 12.66
C GLY A 44 -9.58 -6.85 13.98
N SER A 45 -10.24 -7.47 14.98
CA SER A 45 -10.17 -6.97 16.35
C SER A 45 -8.90 -7.50 17.05
N ALA A 46 -8.27 -6.63 17.83
CA ALA A 46 -7.12 -6.92 18.71
C ALA A 46 -5.72 -7.06 18.09
N CYS A 47 -5.45 -6.60 16.86
CA CYS A 47 -4.09 -6.52 16.28
C CYS A 47 -3.24 -7.81 16.52
N ARG A 48 -3.86 -8.99 16.37
CA ARG A 48 -3.20 -10.28 16.64
C ARG A 48 -2.39 -10.78 15.45
N HIS A 49 -2.76 -10.38 14.25
CA HIS A 49 -2.10 -10.75 13.01
C HIS A 49 -1.80 -9.52 12.15
N MET A 50 -0.73 -9.64 11.37
CA MET A 50 -0.34 -8.72 10.31
C MET A 50 -0.96 -9.19 9.00
N LEU A 51 -1.29 -8.25 8.13
CA LEU A 51 -1.78 -8.50 6.78
C LEU A 51 -0.74 -8.02 5.78
N VAL A 52 -0.30 -8.90 4.88
CA VAL A 52 0.61 -8.57 3.79
C VAL A 52 -0.09 -8.81 2.46
N ASN A 53 -0.17 -7.77 1.64
CA ASN A 53 -0.61 -7.85 0.25
C ASN A 53 0.60 -7.73 -0.67
N SER A 54 0.76 -8.61 -1.66
CA SER A 54 1.93 -8.58 -2.55
C SER A 54 1.65 -8.86 -4.03
N VAL A 55 2.44 -8.24 -4.89
CA VAL A 55 2.42 -8.38 -6.36
C VAL A 55 3.84 -8.59 -6.90
N PHE A 56 3.95 -9.08 -8.13
CA PHE A 56 5.26 -9.18 -8.81
C PHE A 56 5.67 -7.83 -9.41
N GLY A 57 6.96 -7.51 -9.34
CA GLY A 57 7.47 -6.25 -9.86
C GLY A 57 7.22 -5.05 -8.94
N LEU A 58 7.17 -3.86 -9.53
CA LEU A 58 6.89 -2.59 -8.84
C LEU A 58 5.44 -2.50 -8.35
N GLY A 59 5.25 -1.83 -7.21
CA GLY A 59 3.98 -1.86 -6.46
C GLY A 59 2.92 -0.89 -6.96
N SER A 60 3.13 -0.20 -8.07
CA SER A 60 2.17 0.77 -8.62
C SER A 60 0.80 0.14 -8.87
N TYR A 61 0.78 -1.04 -9.50
CA TYR A 61 -0.47 -1.78 -9.77
C TYR A 61 -1.23 -2.20 -8.51
N LEU A 62 -0.51 -2.40 -7.40
CA LEU A 62 -1.15 -2.71 -6.12
C LEU A 62 -1.81 -1.47 -5.51
N VAL A 63 -1.14 -0.31 -5.60
CA VAL A 63 -1.65 0.97 -5.07
C VAL A 63 -2.84 1.48 -5.89
N GLU A 64 -2.81 1.26 -7.20
CA GLU A 64 -3.88 1.63 -8.13
C GLU A 64 -5.09 0.66 -8.06
N GLY A 65 -4.91 -0.51 -7.44
CA GLY A 65 -5.96 -1.53 -7.32
C GLY A 65 -6.28 -2.28 -8.62
N GLU A 66 -5.39 -2.20 -9.62
CA GLU A 66 -5.59 -2.83 -10.93
C GLU A 66 -5.33 -4.34 -10.92
N LEU A 67 -4.46 -4.82 -10.03
CA LEU A 67 -4.13 -6.24 -9.89
C LEU A 67 -4.64 -6.81 -8.56
N THR A 68 -5.14 -8.05 -8.62
CA THR A 68 -5.44 -8.83 -7.41
C THR A 68 -4.13 -9.31 -6.78
N PRO A 69 -3.80 -8.92 -5.53
CA PRO A 69 -2.57 -9.33 -4.88
C PRO A 69 -2.66 -10.73 -4.26
N ASP A 70 -1.51 -11.30 -3.93
CA ASP A 70 -1.46 -12.34 -2.92
C ASP A 70 -1.73 -11.74 -1.55
N VAL A 71 -2.41 -12.49 -0.70
CA VAL A 71 -2.82 -12.09 0.65
C VAL A 71 -2.23 -13.07 1.65
N PHE A 72 -1.49 -12.57 2.63
CA PHE A 72 -0.94 -13.37 3.73
C PHE A 72 -1.38 -12.79 5.07
N HIS A 73 -1.90 -13.64 5.96
CA HIS A 73 -2.10 -13.30 7.36
C HIS A 73 -0.98 -13.93 8.17
N ILE A 74 -0.26 -13.12 8.93
CA ILE A 74 0.93 -13.53 9.67
C ILE A 74 0.69 -13.30 11.15
N SER A 75 0.91 -14.33 11.97
CA SER A 75 0.87 -14.23 13.43
C SER A 75 1.92 -13.24 13.93
N ARG A 76 1.53 -12.35 14.84
CA ARG A 76 2.49 -11.41 15.45
C ARG A 76 3.32 -12.02 16.57
N GLU A 77 2.90 -13.14 17.14
CA GLU A 77 3.61 -13.77 18.26
C GLU A 77 4.88 -14.50 17.79
N ASP A 78 4.78 -15.21 16.68
CA ASP A 78 5.83 -16.12 16.20
C ASP A 78 6.19 -15.94 14.72
N GLY A 79 5.48 -15.06 13.99
CA GLY A 79 5.72 -14.82 12.57
C GLY A 79 5.21 -15.93 11.65
N SER A 80 4.44 -16.89 12.17
CA SER A 80 3.88 -17.98 11.37
C SER A 80 2.81 -17.48 10.39
N ILE A 81 2.73 -18.11 9.22
CA ILE A 81 1.67 -17.84 8.25
C ILE A 81 0.40 -18.54 8.72
N LEU A 82 -0.61 -17.77 9.10
CA LEU A 82 -1.92 -18.25 9.53
C LEU A 82 -2.84 -18.54 8.33
N PHE A 83 -2.68 -17.76 7.27
CA PHE A 83 -3.45 -17.90 6.03
C PHE A 83 -2.63 -17.37 4.85
N GLU A 84 -2.74 -18.04 3.71
CA GLU A 84 -2.25 -17.54 2.42
C GLU A 84 -3.33 -17.72 1.34
N SER A 85 -3.46 -16.70 0.49
CA SER A 85 -4.21 -16.76 -0.76
C SER A 85 -3.33 -16.19 -1.86
N ARG A 86 -3.12 -16.97 -2.92
CA ARG A 86 -2.30 -16.56 -4.05
C ARG A 86 -3.19 -16.25 -5.23
N ALA A 87 -3.08 -15.04 -5.74
CA ALA A 87 -3.83 -14.61 -6.91
C ALA A 87 -3.06 -14.95 -8.19
N ASP A 88 -3.79 -15.15 -9.28
CA ASP A 88 -3.17 -15.20 -10.59
C ASP A 88 -2.72 -13.79 -10.99
N LYS A 89 -1.41 -13.64 -11.22
CA LYS A 89 -0.76 -12.35 -11.47
C LYS A 89 -0.11 -12.39 -12.86
N PRO A 90 -0.86 -12.05 -13.92
CA PRO A 90 -0.43 -12.26 -15.30
C PRO A 90 0.69 -11.31 -15.75
N VAL A 91 0.92 -10.22 -15.01
CA VAL A 91 1.85 -9.15 -15.39
C VAL A 91 2.72 -8.74 -14.20
N GLN A 92 3.93 -8.26 -14.51
CA GLN A 92 4.88 -7.68 -13.55
C GLN A 92 5.43 -6.38 -14.15
N LEU A 93 5.43 -5.30 -13.36
CA LEU A 93 6.06 -4.05 -13.80
C LEU A 93 7.55 -4.09 -13.46
N ARG A 94 8.42 -3.85 -14.44
CA ARG A 94 9.88 -3.82 -14.25
C ARG A 94 10.43 -2.44 -14.51
N MET A 95 11.56 -2.14 -13.88
CA MET A 95 12.35 -0.95 -14.21
C MET A 95 12.92 -1.11 -15.63
N ALA A 96 12.83 -0.06 -16.44
CA ALA A 96 13.34 -0.01 -17.81
C ALA A 96 14.82 0.36 -17.87
#